data_AF-A0A265NA53-F1
#
_entry.id   AF-A0A265NA53-F1
#
_cell.length_a   1.000
_cell.length_b   1.000
_cell.length_c   1.000
_cell.angle_alpha   90.00
_cell.angle_beta   90.00
_cell.angle_gamma   90.00
#
_symmetry.space_group_name_H-M   'P 1'
#
loop_
_entity.id
_entity.type
_entity.pdbx_description
1 polymer ?
#
loop_
_entity_poly.entity_id
_entity_poly.type
_entity_poly.pdbx_seq_one_letter_code
_entity_poly.pdbx_strand_id
1 'polypeptide(L)' 'MKIKLKDVYLFKLNLINAGLSQRSYARKIGISESYANQIANGNRNPSPSVAKRTTELLGLDFNDIFFIEIACKSNHTI' A
#
# COMPACT_ATOMS: atom_id res chain seq x y z
N MET A 1 -8.27 8.37 9.46
CA MET A 1 -6.88 7.89 9.24
C MET A 1 -6.76 7.32 7.85
N LYS A 2 -5.62 7.52 7.21
CA LYS A 2 -5.30 6.95 5.89
C LYS A 2 -4.04 6.11 6.01
N ILE A 3 -4.03 4.92 5.41
CA ILE A 3 -2.81 4.12 5.27
C ILE A 3 -2.15 4.59 3.98
N LYS A 4 -0.94 5.13 4.07
CA LYS A 4 -0.19 5.61 2.90
C LYS A 4 1.01 4.71 2.65
N LEU A 5 1.33 4.53 1.38
CA LEU A 5 2.57 3.88 0.97
C LEU A 5 3.75 4.77 1.35
N LYS A 6 4.77 4.20 1.99
CA LYS A 6 5.95 4.93 2.45
C LYS A 6 6.82 5.38 1.30
N ASP A 7 7.10 4.46 0.37
CA ASP A 7 7.92 4.73 -0.81
C ASP A 7 7.45 3.85 -1.99
N VAL A 8 7.12 4.49 -3.11
CA VAL A 8 6.64 3.85 -4.33
C VAL A 8 7.71 2.96 -4.98
N TYR A 9 8.97 3.42 -4.99
CA TYR A 9 10.08 2.69 -5.57
C TYR A 9 10.41 1.45 -4.72
N LEU A 10 10.51 1.61 -3.39
CA LEU A 10 10.81 0.51 -2.49
C LEU A 10 9.72 -0.57 -2.53
N PHE A 11 8.46 -0.17 -2.59
CA PHE A 11 7.36 -1.13 -2.73
C PHE A 11 7.45 -1.94 -4.02
N LYS A 12 7.75 -1.30 -5.15
CA LYS A 12 7.94 -2.00 -6.44
C LYS A 12 9.16 -2.92 -6.40
N LEU A 13 10.25 -2.51 -5.74
CA LEU A 13 11.42 -3.35 -5.55
C LEU A 13 11.09 -4.60 -4.72
N ASN A 14 10.32 -4.45 -3.64
CA ASN A 14 9.86 -5.57 -2.83
C ASN A 14 8.97 -6.53 -3.62
N LEU A 15 8.08 -6.02 -4.49
CA LEU A 15 7.32 -6.86 -5.42
C LEU A 15 8.23 -7.66 -6.35
N ILE A 16 9.25 -7.02 -6.94
CA ILE A 16 10.21 -7.67 -7.85
C ILE A 16 11.01 -8.74 -7.11
N ASN A 17 11.52 -8.44 -5.91
CA ASN A 17 12.26 -9.40 -5.08
C ASN A 17 11.41 -10.62 -4.70
N ALA A 18 10.09 -10.42 -4.53
CA ALA A 18 9.13 -11.50 -4.31
C ALA A 18 8.70 -12.23 -5.59
N GLY A 19 9.26 -11.89 -6.76
CA GLY A 19 8.90 -12.48 -8.05
C GLY A 19 7.51 -12.09 -8.55
N LEU A 20 7.00 -10.93 -8.13
CA LEU A 20 5.65 -10.46 -8.44
C LEU A 20 5.65 -9.28 -9.40
N SER A 21 4.84 -9.40 -10.44
CA SER A 21 4.30 -8.24 -11.16
C SER A 21 3.16 -7.58 -10.35
N GLN A 22 2.80 -6.33 -10.68
CA GLN A 22 1.63 -5.68 -10.07
C GLN A 22 0.33 -6.45 -10.32
N ARG A 23 0.21 -7.13 -11.47
CA ARG A 23 -0.95 -7.97 -11.81
C ARG A 23 -1.01 -9.23 -10.95
N SER A 24 0.11 -9.94 -10.81
CA SER A 24 0.17 -11.13 -9.95
C SER A 24 0.03 -10.78 -8.48
N TYR A 25 0.56 -9.63 -8.03
CA TYR A 25 0.26 -9.05 -6.72
C TYR A 25 -1.25 -8.88 -6.51
N ALA A 26 -1.94 -8.19 -7.44
CA ALA A 26 -3.38 -7.96 -7.37
C ALA A 26 -4.17 -9.27 -7.18
N ARG A 27 -3.84 -10.28 -8.00
CA ARG A 27 -4.47 -11.61 -7.95
C ARG A 27 -4.19 -12.32 -6.63
N LYS A 28 -2.94 -12.32 -6.15
CA LYS A 28 -2.56 -12.99 -4.90
C LYS A 28 -3.26 -12.41 -3.68
N ILE A 29 -3.47 -11.09 -3.64
CA ILE A 29 -4.20 -10.46 -2.52
C ILE A 29 -5.69 -10.24 -2.82
N GLY A 30 -6.23 -10.76 -3.92
CA GLY A 30 -7.65 -10.69 -4.25
C GLY A 30 -8.20 -9.27 -4.39
N ILE A 31 -7.54 -8.42 -5.20
CA ILE A 31 -8.05 -7.10 -5.61
C ILE A 31 -7.96 -6.92 -7.13
N SER A 32 -8.61 -5.87 -7.66
CA SER A 32 -8.52 -5.55 -9.09
C SER A 32 -7.12 -5.06 -9.48
N GLU A 33 -6.69 -5.40 -10.70
CA GLU A 33 -5.38 -4.98 -11.22
C GLU A 33 -5.25 -3.45 -11.30
N SER A 34 -6.34 -2.74 -11.62
CA SER A 34 -6.38 -1.26 -11.61
C SER A 34 -6.17 -0.69 -10.21
N TYR A 35 -6.81 -1.26 -9.18
CA TYR A 35 -6.62 -0.78 -7.82
C TYR A 35 -5.22 -1.08 -7.29
N ALA A 36 -4.69 -2.28 -7.58
CA ALA A 36 -3.32 -2.65 -7.26
C ALA A 36 -2.30 -1.71 -7.91
N ASN A 37 -2.48 -1.35 -9.18
CA ASN A 37 -1.64 -0.39 -9.88
C ASN A 37 -1.71 1.01 -9.23
N GLN A 38 -2.90 1.46 -8.86
CA GLN A 38 -3.06 2.74 -8.17
C GLN A 38 -2.37 2.75 -6.81
N ILE A 39 -2.42 1.65 -6.05
CA ILE A 39 -1.66 1.52 -4.78
C ILE A 39 -0.15 1.48 -5.06
N ALA A 40 0.29 0.65 -6.00
CA ALA A 40 1.70 0.47 -6.33
C ALA A 40 2.37 1.75 -6.87
N ASN A 41 1.58 2.73 -7.32
CA ASN A 41 2.03 4.04 -7.77
C ASN A 41 1.76 5.17 -6.73
N GLY A 42 1.21 4.85 -5.55
CA GLY A 42 0.89 5.85 -4.52
C GLY A 42 -0.34 6.73 -4.81
N ASN A 43 -1.09 6.44 -5.88
CA ASN A 43 -2.27 7.20 -6.32
C ASN A 43 -3.52 6.92 -5.47
N ARG A 44 -3.54 5.78 -4.78
CA ARG A 44 -4.60 5.39 -3.84
C ARG A 44 -4.03 4.76 -2.59
N ASN A 45 -4.77 4.96 -1.51
CA ASN A 45 -4.49 4.38 -0.21
C ASN A 45 -5.16 3.01 -0.10
N PRO A 46 -4.45 1.96 0.36
CA PRO A 46 -5.07 0.68 0.66
C PRO A 46 -6.03 0.80 1.85
N SER A 47 -7.05 -0.06 1.89
CA SER A 47 -7.79 -0.34 3.13
C SER A 47 -6.91 -1.10 4.12
N PRO A 48 -7.27 -1.15 5.43
CA PRO A 48 -6.56 -1.98 6.40
C PRO A 48 -6.45 -3.46 5.99
N SER A 49 -7.51 -4.02 5.40
CA SER A 49 -7.52 -5.41 4.92
C SER A 49 -6.59 -5.63 3.72
N VAL A 50 -6.46 -4.64 2.83
CA VAL A 50 -5.49 -4.70 1.73
C VAL A 50 -4.07 -4.58 2.27
N ALA A 51 -3.80 -3.62 3.16
CA ALA A 51 -2.48 -3.45 3.75
C ALA A 51 -2.00 -4.72 4.48
N LYS A 52 -2.87 -5.34 5.28
CA LYS A 52 -2.57 -6.61 5.97
C LYS A 52 -2.26 -7.76 5.01
N ARG A 53 -3.06 -7.94 3.95
CA ARG A 53 -2.79 -8.99 2.95
C ARG A 53 -1.48 -8.73 2.19
N THR A 54 -1.14 -7.47 1.96
CA THR A 54 0.13 -7.08 1.34
C THR A 54 1.33 -7.40 2.23
N THR A 55 1.26 -7.10 3.53
CA THR A 55 2.33 -7.45 4.49
C THR A 55 2.50 -8.96 4.62
N GLU A 56 1.39 -9.71 4.68
CA GLU A 56 1.40 -11.18 4.71
C GLU A 56 2.00 -11.77 3.44
N LEU A 57 1.65 -11.24 2.26
CA LEU A 57 2.18 -11.71 0.99
C LEU A 57 3.69 -11.47 0.84
N LEU A 58 4.18 -10.34 1.33
CA LEU A 58 5.59 -9.96 1.20
C LEU A 58 6.46 -10.43 2.37
N GLY A 59 5.86 -10.90 3.47
CA GLY A 59 6.60 -11.27 4.68
C GLY A 59 7.35 -10.09 5.31
N LEU A 60 6.79 -8.88 5.19
CA LEU A 60 7.38 -7.63 5.69
C LEU A 60 6.48 -7.00 6.75
N ASP A 61 7.07 -6.22 7.65
CA ASP A 61 6.30 -5.51 8.67
C ASP A 61 5.52 -4.35 8.05
N PHE A 62 4.42 -3.98 8.70
CA PHE A 62 3.56 -2.88 8.25
C PHE A 62 4.34 -1.58 8.04
N ASN A 63 5.25 -1.25 8.96
CA ASN A 63 6.03 0.00 8.95
C ASN A 63 7.16 0.03 7.90
N ASP A 64 7.46 -1.11 7.27
CA ASP A 64 8.39 -1.20 6.15
C ASP A 64 7.73 -0.72 4.86
N ILE A 65 6.43 -0.95 4.72
CA ILE A 65 5.66 -0.68 3.50
C ILE A 65 4.81 0.58 3.64
N PHE A 66 4.19 0.78 4.79
CA PHE A 66 3.14 1.78 5.00
C PHE A 66 3.41 2.67 6.21
N PHE A 67 2.70 3.79 6.26
CA PHE A 67 2.55 4.62 7.46
C PHE A 67 1.10 5.08 7.60
N ILE A 68 0.72 5.48 8.81
CA ILE A 68 -0.63 5.96 9.08
C ILE A 68 -0.61 7.49 9.16
N GLU A 69 -1.35 8.12 8.24
CA GLU A 69 -1.61 9.55 8.28
C GLU A 69 -2.88 9.83 9.10
N ILE A 70 -2.69 10.50 10.23
CA ILE A 70 -3.76 11.06 11.06
C ILE A 70 -4.00 12.50 10.57
N ALA A 71 -5.03 12.70 9.77
CA ALA A 71 -5.45 14.04 9.40
C ALA A 71 -6.26 14.66 10.56
N CYS A 72 -5.61 15.49 11.38
CA CYS A 72 -6.33 16.42 12.25
C CYS A 72 -6.87 17.56 11.38
N LYS A 73 -8.19 17.66 11.24
CA LYS A 73 -8.83 18.88 10.71
C LYS A 73 -9.01 19.87 11.85
N SER A 74 -7.94 20.53 12.29
CA SER A 74 -8.09 21.74 13.09
C SER A 74 -8.32 22.90 12.13
N ASN A 75 -9.59 23.18 11.80
CA ASN A 75 -9.98 24.48 11.27
C ASN A 75 -9.87 25.48 12.42
N HIS A 76 -8.71 26.11 12.57
CA HIS A 76 -8.59 27.32 13.39
C HIS A 76 -8.48 28.50 12.43
N THR A 77 -9.63 29.02 12.03
CA THR A 77 -9.72 30.37 11.46
C THR A 77 -9.73 31.32 12.65
N ILE A 78 -8.68 32.12 12.78
CA ILE A 78 -8.60 33.25 13.72
C ILE A 78 -9.34 34.43 13.09
#